data_AF-A0A928HX22-F1
#
_entry.id   AF-A0A928HX22-F1
#
_cell.length_a   1.000
_cell.length_b   1.000
_cell.length_c   1.000
_cell.angle_alpha   90.00
_cell.angle_beta   90.00
_cell.angle_gamma   90.00
#
_symmetry.space_group_name_H-M   'P 1'
#
loop_
_entity.id
_entity.type
_entity.pdbx_description
1 polymer ?
#
loop_
_entity_poly.entity_id
_entity_poly.type
_entity_poly.pdbx_seq_one_letter_code
_entity_poly.pdbx_strand_id
1 'polypeptide(L)'
;MTFREFKDRFFAMRKCVGCGKILEYEERDEIFCDSCALAWSVAKTESCKSCLQSAIECTCQPKELAKTGSLCLRKLIFYHKRHGTPPQLRIVYRLKHRPHKRAEEFLANELSRVIKEELDALKIIDLENEAVITSVPRSIKSRRRYGIDQSERVSSALSSNMGIPYVKAVKRASLLSKEQKRLTKQGRFKSVRGQFVMIDGESVEGKCVFLYDDVSTTGASMTACAELLRKAGAKAIVCLCIAQD
;
A
#
# COMPACT_ATOMS: atom_id res chain seq x y z
N MET A 1 10.63 -28.94 31.26
CA MET A 1 9.87 -28.40 30.11
C MET A 1 8.54 -29.13 30.05
N THR A 2 7.43 -28.41 30.22
CA THR A 2 6.09 -29.02 30.23
C THR A 2 5.63 -29.39 28.81
N PHE A 3 4.73 -30.37 28.68
CA PHE A 3 4.16 -30.75 27.36
C PHE A 3 3.45 -29.58 26.66
N ARG A 4 2.95 -28.61 27.44
CA ARG A 4 2.36 -27.36 26.97
C ARG A 4 3.41 -26.40 26.40
N GLU A 5 4.53 -26.21 27.10
CA GLU A 5 5.69 -25.45 26.59
C GLU A 5 6.28 -26.09 25.32
N PHE A 6 6.29 -27.43 25.22
CA PHE A 6 6.73 -28.13 24.02
C PHE A 6 5.77 -27.92 22.85
N LYS A 7 4.44 -28.06 23.06
CA LYS A 7 3.44 -27.79 22.02
C LYS A 7 3.47 -26.32 21.57
N ASP A 8 3.54 -25.38 22.50
CA ASP A 8 3.60 -23.95 22.16
C ASP A 8 4.90 -23.62 21.41
N ARG A 9 6.03 -24.24 21.76
CA ARG A 9 7.29 -24.12 20.98
C ARG A 9 7.23 -24.80 19.61
N PHE A 10 6.56 -25.95 19.49
CA PHE A 10 6.51 -26.74 18.26
C PHE A 10 5.52 -26.15 17.24
N PHE A 11 4.41 -25.58 17.70
CA PHE A 11 3.41 -24.93 16.83
C PHE A 11 3.67 -23.43 16.59
N ALA A 12 4.53 -22.77 17.38
CA ALA A 12 4.91 -21.37 17.18
C ALA A 12 6.25 -21.19 16.43
N MET A 13 6.67 -22.17 15.63
CA MET A 13 7.85 -22.03 14.76
C MET A 13 7.60 -20.91 13.75
N ARG A 14 8.26 -19.77 13.96
CA ARG A 14 8.16 -18.61 13.09
C ARG A 14 8.89 -18.89 11.78
N LYS A 15 8.35 -18.41 10.66
CA LYS A 15 8.94 -18.58 9.33
C LYS A 15 9.29 -17.22 8.77
N CYS A 16 10.46 -17.13 8.14
CA CYS A 16 10.88 -15.99 7.35
C CYS A 16 9.81 -15.68 6.29
N VAL A 17 9.35 -14.43 6.23
CA VAL A 17 8.34 -13.97 5.27
C VAL A 17 8.88 -14.00 3.84
N GLY A 18 10.20 -13.84 3.66
CA GLY A 18 10.86 -13.87 2.35
C GLY A 18 10.98 -15.27 1.77
N CYS A 19 11.66 -16.18 2.47
CA CYS A 19 11.98 -17.52 1.97
C CYS A 19 11.11 -18.65 2.55
N GLY A 20 10.53 -18.48 3.73
CA GLY A 20 9.75 -19.51 4.43
C GLY A 20 10.59 -20.43 5.34
N LYS A 21 11.91 -20.22 5.44
CA LYS A 21 12.79 -20.92 6.40
C LYS A 21 12.26 -20.68 7.82
N ILE A 22 12.33 -21.70 8.67
CA ILE A 22 12.07 -21.54 10.11
C ILE A 22 13.15 -20.61 10.67
N LEU A 23 12.71 -19.57 11.39
CA LEU A 23 13.60 -18.65 12.11
C LEU A 23 14.07 -19.32 13.40
N GLU A 24 15.35 -19.13 13.71
CA GLU A 24 15.96 -19.67 14.92
C GLU A 24 15.39 -18.99 16.17
N TYR A 25 15.71 -19.49 17.37
CA TYR A 25 15.10 -18.97 18.59
C TYR A 25 15.43 -17.48 18.81
N GLU A 26 16.67 -17.12 18.54
CA GLU A 26 17.20 -15.75 18.69
C GLU A 26 16.59 -14.80 17.65
N GLU A 27 16.28 -15.30 16.45
CA GLU A 27 15.66 -14.54 15.36
C GLU A 27 14.13 -14.46 15.46
N ARG A 28 13.48 -15.00 16.51
CA ARG A 28 12.02 -15.12 16.51
C ARG A 28 11.34 -13.77 16.31
N ASP A 29 11.86 -12.69 16.87
CA ASP A 29 11.22 -11.38 16.73
C ASP A 29 11.39 -10.74 15.34
N GLU A 30 12.29 -11.28 14.52
CA GLU A 30 12.48 -10.86 13.14
C GLU A 30 11.37 -11.39 12.22
N ILE A 31 11.21 -10.71 11.07
CA ILE A 31 10.30 -11.13 10.01
C ILE A 31 11.03 -11.84 8.86
N PHE A 32 12.36 -11.72 8.82
CA PHE A 32 13.24 -12.29 7.83
C PHE A 32 14.33 -13.12 8.52
N CYS A 33 14.94 -14.02 7.78
CA CYS A 33 16.28 -14.51 8.12
C CYS A 33 17.30 -13.54 7.52
N ASP A 34 18.55 -13.58 7.99
CA ASP A 34 19.64 -12.70 7.53
C ASP A 34 19.71 -12.51 6.01
N SER A 35 19.65 -13.62 5.25
CA SER A 35 19.72 -13.56 3.79
C SER A 35 18.55 -12.80 3.15
N CYS A 36 17.34 -12.92 3.70
CA CYS A 36 16.18 -12.18 3.21
C CYS A 36 16.18 -10.73 3.69
N ALA A 37 16.70 -10.46 4.89
CA ALA A 37 16.89 -9.11 5.40
C ALA A 37 17.91 -8.34 4.53
N LEU A 38 19.04 -8.96 4.19
CA LEU A 38 20.03 -8.40 3.29
C LEU A 38 19.44 -8.16 1.89
N ALA A 39 18.74 -9.15 1.32
CA ALA A 39 18.11 -9.00 0.01
C ALA A 39 17.06 -7.86 -0.01
N TRP A 40 16.31 -7.70 1.08
CA TRP A 40 15.38 -6.58 1.24
C TRP A 40 16.12 -5.23 1.28
N SER A 41 17.17 -5.11 2.08
CA SER A 41 17.98 -3.89 2.18
C SER A 41 18.59 -3.49 0.84
N VAL A 42 19.15 -4.46 0.10
CA VAL A 42 19.70 -4.22 -1.24
C VAL A 42 18.60 -3.78 -2.22
N ALA A 43 17.43 -4.42 -2.19
CA ALA A 43 16.32 -4.07 -3.08
C ALA A 43 15.83 -2.62 -2.90
N LYS A 44 15.89 -2.07 -1.69
CA LYS A 44 15.56 -0.66 -1.41
C LYS A 44 16.54 0.32 -2.03
N THR A 45 17.79 -0.11 -2.24
CA THR A 45 18.86 0.70 -2.83
C THR A 45 18.97 0.57 -4.34
N GLU A 46 18.19 -0.31 -4.98
CA GLU A 46 18.16 -0.43 -6.44
C GLU A 46 17.76 0.92 -7.07
N SER A 47 18.46 1.32 -8.13
CA SER A 47 18.27 2.62 -8.76
C SER A 47 17.11 2.64 -9.76
N CYS A 48 16.36 3.74 -9.75
CA CYS A 48 15.36 4.03 -10.76
C CYS A 48 16.01 4.19 -12.13
N LYS A 49 15.47 3.51 -13.16
CA LYS A 49 15.97 3.64 -14.55
C LYS A 49 15.77 5.03 -15.15
N SER A 50 14.95 5.89 -14.53
CA SER A 50 14.64 7.23 -15.04
C SER A 50 15.38 8.33 -14.30
N CYS A 51 15.37 8.34 -12.95
CA CYS A 51 16.00 9.40 -12.15
C CYS A 51 17.27 8.97 -11.40
N LEU A 52 17.66 7.69 -11.50
CA LEU A 52 18.84 7.09 -10.85
C LEU A 52 18.85 7.07 -9.31
N GLN A 53 17.90 7.73 -8.66
CA GLN A 53 17.68 7.65 -7.22
C GLN A 53 17.34 6.23 -6.78
N SER A 54 17.68 5.87 -5.54
CA SER A 54 17.27 4.59 -4.95
C SER A 54 15.75 4.44 -4.92
N ALA A 55 15.23 3.22 -4.75
CA ALA A 55 13.79 2.98 -4.73
C ALA A 55 13.08 3.84 -3.68
N ILE A 56 13.66 3.91 -2.47
CA ILE A 56 13.11 4.68 -1.35
C ILE A 56 13.27 6.19 -1.48
N GLU A 57 14.23 6.69 -2.28
CA GLU A 57 14.39 8.13 -2.55
C GLU A 57 13.62 8.58 -3.79
N CYS A 58 13.31 7.64 -4.69
CA CYS A 58 12.67 7.94 -5.96
C CYS A 58 11.22 8.43 -5.78
N THR A 59 10.88 9.48 -6.53
CA THR A 59 9.52 10.08 -6.58
C THR A 59 8.84 9.90 -7.94
N CYS A 60 9.54 9.30 -8.92
CA CYS A 60 9.00 9.04 -10.25
C CYS A 60 7.70 8.23 -10.20
N GLN A 61 6.78 8.57 -11.10
CA GLN A 61 5.46 7.98 -11.22
C GLN A 61 5.11 7.72 -12.70
N PRO A 62 4.21 6.77 -13.00
CA PRO A 62 3.72 6.56 -14.35
C PRO A 62 3.13 7.85 -14.96
N LYS A 63 3.35 8.06 -16.27
CA LYS A 63 2.93 9.29 -16.96
C LYS A 63 1.44 9.61 -16.77
N GLU A 64 0.57 8.62 -16.89
CA GLU A 64 -0.88 8.82 -16.71
C GLU A 64 -1.25 9.15 -15.27
N LEU A 65 -0.51 8.63 -14.28
CA LEU A 65 -0.69 9.02 -12.88
C LEU A 65 -0.29 10.49 -12.67
N ALA A 66 0.87 10.91 -13.19
CA ALA A 66 1.32 12.30 -13.12
C ALA A 66 0.30 13.31 -13.68
N LYS A 67 -0.38 12.95 -14.79
CA LYS A 67 -1.43 13.79 -15.41
C LYS A 67 -2.63 14.06 -14.50
N THR A 68 -2.84 13.26 -13.45
CA THR A 68 -3.90 13.51 -12.46
C THR A 68 -3.55 14.65 -11.48
N GLY A 69 -2.32 15.16 -11.56
CA GLY A 69 -1.77 16.13 -10.62
C GLY A 69 -1.33 15.50 -9.30
N SER A 70 -1.12 14.18 -9.23
CA SER A 70 -0.46 13.56 -8.07
C SER A 70 0.98 14.06 -7.98
N LEU A 71 1.44 14.31 -6.75
CA LEU A 71 2.75 14.92 -6.50
C LEU A 71 3.89 13.93 -6.84
N CYS A 72 3.75 12.69 -6.39
CA CYS A 72 4.73 11.64 -6.61
C CYS A 72 4.13 10.25 -6.38
N LEU A 73 4.91 9.22 -6.74
CA LEU A 73 4.72 7.85 -6.30
C LEU A 73 5.94 7.42 -5.49
N ARG A 74 5.75 7.11 -4.20
CA ARG A 74 6.77 6.51 -3.34
C ARG A 74 6.68 4.99 -3.41
N LYS A 75 7.83 4.32 -3.40
CA LYS A 75 7.93 2.86 -3.35
C LYS A 75 9.02 2.43 -2.39
N LEU A 76 8.94 1.18 -1.93
CA LEU A 76 10.02 0.56 -1.17
C LEU A 76 11.03 -0.12 -2.08
N ILE A 77 10.57 -0.77 -3.15
CA ILE A 77 11.43 -1.56 -4.06
C ILE A 77 10.99 -1.42 -5.52
N PHE A 78 11.90 -1.70 -6.44
CA PHE A 78 11.55 -1.92 -7.85
C PHE A 78 11.19 -3.40 -8.11
N TYR A 79 10.21 -3.61 -8.98
CA TYR A 79 9.79 -4.91 -9.46
C TYR A 79 10.46 -5.15 -10.81
N HIS A 80 11.50 -5.98 -10.84
CA HIS A 80 12.13 -6.39 -12.08
C HIS A 80 11.79 -7.85 -12.34
N LYS A 81 11.01 -8.13 -13.39
CA LYS A 81 10.85 -9.51 -13.90
C LYS A 81 12.20 -9.99 -14.45
N ARG A 82 13.06 -10.55 -13.60
CA ARG A 82 14.21 -11.36 -14.01
C ARG A 82 13.78 -12.83 -14.15
N HIS A 83 14.60 -13.67 -14.77
CA HIS A 83 14.40 -15.11 -14.75
C HIS A 83 14.42 -15.61 -13.29
N GLY A 84 13.27 -16.07 -12.80
CA GLY A 84 13.04 -16.41 -11.39
C GLY A 84 12.38 -15.28 -10.58
N THR A 85 11.74 -15.60 -9.45
CA THR A 85 11.20 -14.60 -8.51
C THR A 85 12.23 -14.35 -7.40
N PRO A 86 12.95 -13.20 -7.42
CA PRO A 86 13.89 -12.83 -6.36
C PRO A 86 13.24 -12.89 -4.97
N PRO A 87 13.98 -13.18 -3.89
CA PRO A 87 13.45 -13.25 -2.53
C PRO A 87 12.60 -12.04 -2.13
N GLN A 88 12.99 -10.83 -2.54
CA GLN A 88 12.25 -9.59 -2.30
C GLN A 88 10.86 -9.58 -2.96
N LEU A 89 10.72 -10.22 -4.13
CA LEU A 89 9.44 -10.33 -4.83
C LEU A 89 8.57 -11.46 -4.26
N ARG A 90 9.19 -12.45 -3.58
CA ARG A 90 8.44 -13.46 -2.82
C ARG A 90 7.72 -12.83 -1.63
N ILE A 91 8.27 -11.76 -1.04
CA ILE A 91 7.61 -11.01 0.04
C ILE A 91 6.32 -10.39 -0.50
N VAL A 92 6.42 -9.59 -1.57
CA VAL A 92 5.27 -8.95 -2.23
C VAL A 92 4.24 -9.98 -2.70
N TYR A 93 4.70 -11.09 -3.30
CA TYR A 93 3.82 -12.18 -3.72
C TYR A 93 3.13 -12.86 -2.53
N ARG A 94 3.86 -13.29 -1.50
CA ARG A 94 3.28 -13.97 -0.33
C ARG A 94 2.29 -13.08 0.38
N LEU A 95 2.63 -11.80 0.54
CA LEU A 95 1.71 -10.79 1.02
C LEU A 95 0.46 -10.75 0.15
N LYS A 96 0.61 -10.59 -1.17
CA LYS A 96 -0.52 -10.51 -2.11
C LYS A 96 -1.52 -11.65 -1.97
N HIS A 97 -1.04 -12.83 -1.59
CA HIS A 97 -1.80 -14.08 -1.58
C HIS A 97 -2.22 -14.60 -0.20
N ARG A 98 -1.59 -14.18 0.90
CA ARG A 98 -2.00 -14.58 2.26
C ARG A 98 -1.86 -13.43 3.25
N PRO A 99 -2.90 -13.15 4.06
CA PRO A 99 -2.80 -12.20 5.17
C PRO A 99 -1.65 -12.58 6.11
N HIS A 100 -0.79 -11.61 6.43
CA HIS A 100 0.35 -11.84 7.31
C HIS A 100 0.64 -10.58 8.12
N LYS A 101 0.02 -10.50 9.31
CA LYS A 101 -0.02 -9.28 10.13
C LYS A 101 1.35 -8.63 10.33
N ARG A 102 2.36 -9.39 10.75
CA ARG A 102 3.72 -8.86 10.98
C ARG A 102 4.38 -8.30 9.71
N ALA A 103 4.05 -8.86 8.55
CA ALA A 103 4.63 -8.42 7.30
C ALA A 103 3.92 -7.14 6.80
N GLU A 104 2.62 -7.02 7.05
CA GLU A 104 1.85 -5.79 6.80
C GLU A 104 2.31 -4.66 7.74
N GLU A 105 2.49 -4.95 9.03
CA GLU A 105 3.05 -4.03 10.03
C GLU A 105 4.46 -3.59 9.64
N PHE A 106 5.33 -4.53 9.24
CA PHE A 106 6.67 -4.23 8.77
C PHE A 106 6.67 -3.28 7.57
N LEU A 107 5.85 -3.56 6.55
CA LEU A 107 5.79 -2.71 5.35
C LEU A 107 5.19 -1.34 5.63
N ALA A 108 4.19 -1.27 6.51
CA ALA A 108 3.66 -0.01 6.97
C ALA A 108 4.76 0.80 7.69
N ASN A 109 5.55 0.18 8.57
CA ASN A 109 6.67 0.85 9.23
C ASN A 109 7.72 1.37 8.23
N GLU A 110 8.09 0.56 7.24
CA GLU A 110 9.03 0.98 6.19
C GLU A 110 8.49 2.15 5.37
N LEU A 111 7.22 2.09 4.95
CA LEU A 111 6.58 3.19 4.21
C LEU A 111 6.45 4.45 5.08
N SER A 112 6.07 4.33 6.36
CA SER A 112 5.99 5.45 7.31
C SER A 112 7.31 6.20 7.45
N ARG A 113 8.45 5.48 7.42
CA ARG A 113 9.78 6.11 7.43
C ARG A 113 10.04 6.90 6.14
N VAL A 114 9.69 6.32 5.00
CA VAL A 114 9.91 6.91 3.67
C VAL A 114 9.08 8.17 3.43
N ILE A 115 7.90 8.28 4.04
CA ILE A 115 6.96 9.40 3.83
C ILE A 115 7.06 10.52 4.87
N LYS A 116 7.89 10.33 5.90
CA LYS A 116 8.05 11.33 6.96
C LYS A 116 8.63 12.63 6.41
N GLU A 117 9.59 12.53 5.49
CA GLU A 117 10.19 13.69 4.81
C GLU A 117 9.17 14.47 3.98
N GLU A 118 8.21 13.79 3.34
CA GLU A 118 7.14 14.45 2.58
C GLU A 118 6.17 15.20 3.49
N LEU A 119 5.87 14.70 4.68
CA LEU A 119 5.01 15.41 5.63
C LEU A 119 5.63 16.75 6.02
N ASP A 120 6.94 16.74 6.33
CA ASP A 120 7.70 17.93 6.68
C ASP A 120 7.73 18.91 5.48
N ALA A 121 7.99 18.42 4.27
CA ALA A 121 8.02 19.24 3.06
C ALA A 121 6.65 19.85 2.71
N LEU A 122 5.56 19.13 2.97
CA LEU A 122 4.19 19.60 2.78
C LEU A 122 3.73 20.57 3.89
N LYS A 123 4.54 20.75 4.94
CA LYS A 123 4.26 21.60 6.10
C LYS A 123 2.92 21.27 6.75
N ILE A 124 2.60 19.99 6.82
CA ILE A 124 1.36 19.52 7.46
C ILE A 124 1.58 19.58 8.97
N ILE A 125 0.93 20.52 9.64
CA ILE A 125 1.06 20.74 11.09
C ILE A 125 0.03 19.94 11.89
N ASP A 126 -1.11 19.63 11.28
CA ASP A 126 -2.18 18.82 11.87
C ASP A 126 -2.48 17.62 10.97
N LEU A 127 -1.80 16.50 11.23
CA LEU A 127 -1.95 15.27 10.45
C LEU A 127 -3.36 14.68 10.53
N GLU A 128 -4.06 14.89 11.65
CA GLU A 128 -5.41 14.38 11.86
C GLU A 128 -6.43 15.14 11.01
N ASN A 129 -6.26 16.46 10.88
CA ASN A 129 -7.21 17.31 10.18
C ASN A 129 -6.77 17.79 8.79
N GLU A 130 -5.52 17.61 8.38
CA GLU A 130 -5.07 18.05 7.06
C GLU A 130 -4.68 16.88 6.15
N ALA A 131 -4.53 15.67 6.69
CA ALA A 131 -4.16 14.49 5.91
C ALA A 131 -5.15 13.34 6.10
N VAL A 132 -5.23 12.48 5.08
CA VAL A 132 -5.95 11.21 5.16
C VAL A 132 -5.20 10.13 4.39
N ILE A 133 -5.27 8.89 4.85
CA ILE A 133 -4.79 7.72 4.12
C ILE A 133 -5.99 7.01 3.52
N THR A 134 -5.90 6.61 2.26
CA THR A 134 -6.87 5.73 1.62
C THR A 134 -6.17 4.68 0.76
N SER A 135 -6.89 3.62 0.41
CA SER A 135 -6.33 2.48 -0.32
C SER A 135 -7.09 2.24 -1.62
N VAL A 136 -6.37 1.87 -2.68
CA VAL A 136 -6.97 1.39 -3.93
C VAL A 136 -7.77 0.11 -3.65
N PRO A 137 -9.09 0.08 -3.94
CA PRO A 137 -9.92 -1.07 -3.59
C PRO A 137 -9.59 -2.32 -4.43
N ARG A 138 -9.31 -3.45 -3.78
CA ARG A 138 -9.05 -4.72 -4.48
C ARG A 138 -10.29 -5.23 -5.24
N SER A 139 -10.05 -6.04 -6.27
CA SER A 139 -11.12 -6.66 -7.06
C SER A 139 -11.96 -7.62 -6.20
N ILE A 140 -13.24 -7.78 -6.55
CA ILE A 140 -14.15 -8.70 -5.84
C ILE A 140 -13.61 -10.14 -5.89
N LYS A 141 -13.02 -10.56 -7.02
CA LYS A 141 -12.35 -11.87 -7.15
C LYS A 141 -11.21 -12.03 -6.15
N SER A 142 -10.41 -10.98 -5.96
CA SER A 142 -9.31 -10.97 -4.97
C SER A 142 -9.86 -11.01 -3.54
N ARG A 143 -10.85 -10.18 -3.21
CA ARG A 143 -11.50 -10.19 -1.88
C ARG A 143 -12.13 -11.53 -1.54
N ARG A 144 -12.87 -12.14 -2.47
CA ARG A 144 -13.50 -13.46 -2.28
C ARG A 144 -12.48 -14.57 -2.10
N ARG A 145 -11.34 -14.50 -2.81
CA ARG A 145 -10.29 -15.52 -2.75
C ARG A 145 -9.49 -15.46 -1.44
N TYR A 146 -9.26 -14.26 -0.89
CA TYR A 146 -8.36 -14.07 0.24
C TYR A 146 -9.05 -13.56 1.52
N GLY A 147 -10.36 -13.34 1.48
CA GLY A 147 -11.19 -12.93 2.62
C GLY A 147 -10.99 -11.50 3.12
N ILE A 148 -9.89 -10.84 2.74
CA ILE A 148 -9.49 -9.53 3.30
C ILE A 148 -8.88 -8.62 2.22
N ASP A 149 -9.12 -7.31 2.33
CA ASP A 149 -8.44 -6.31 1.50
C ASP A 149 -7.09 -5.95 2.14
N GLN A 150 -6.02 -6.56 1.63
CA GLN A 150 -4.68 -6.32 2.15
C GLN A 150 -4.26 -4.85 2.06
N SER A 151 -4.70 -4.15 1.01
CA SER A 151 -4.36 -2.74 0.86
C SER A 151 -4.92 -1.92 2.03
N GLU A 152 -6.13 -2.26 2.47
CA GLU A 152 -6.77 -1.68 3.66
C GLU A 152 -6.01 -2.01 4.96
N ARG A 153 -5.47 -3.22 5.11
CA ARG A 153 -4.68 -3.61 6.31
C ARG A 153 -3.36 -2.83 6.41
N VAL A 154 -2.61 -2.71 5.32
CA VAL A 154 -1.38 -1.92 5.32
C VAL A 154 -1.69 -0.44 5.51
N SER A 155 -2.75 0.09 4.88
CA SER A 155 -3.20 1.46 5.10
C SER A 155 -3.65 1.74 6.53
N SER A 156 -4.30 0.78 7.20
CA SER A 156 -4.69 0.90 8.61
C SER A 156 -3.47 0.89 9.55
N ALA A 157 -2.47 0.06 9.26
CA ALA A 157 -1.20 0.09 9.98
C ALA A 157 -0.44 1.40 9.74
N LEU A 158 -0.41 1.91 8.49
CA LEU A 158 0.15 3.23 8.16
C LEU A 158 -0.53 4.36 8.93
N SER A 159 -1.86 4.32 9.00
CA SER A 159 -2.67 5.26 9.77
C SER A 159 -2.26 5.30 11.24
N SER A 160 -2.12 4.11 11.84
CA SER A 160 -1.69 3.99 13.24
C SER A 160 -0.26 4.51 13.45
N ASN A 161 0.66 4.21 12.53
CA ASN A 161 2.06 4.61 12.63
C ASN A 161 2.28 6.12 12.53
N MET A 162 1.41 6.82 11.80
CA MET A 162 1.59 8.22 11.45
C MET A 162 0.63 9.17 12.17
N GLY A 163 -0.40 8.64 12.83
CA GLY A 163 -1.49 9.47 13.36
C GLY A 163 -2.33 10.14 12.28
N ILE A 164 -2.36 9.58 11.05
CA ILE A 164 -3.20 10.08 9.95
C ILE A 164 -4.46 9.20 9.85
N PRO A 165 -5.68 9.75 9.82
CA PRO A 165 -6.90 8.96 9.70
C PRO A 165 -6.95 8.12 8.42
N TYR A 166 -7.33 6.85 8.55
CA TYR A 166 -7.71 6.03 7.41
C TYR A 166 -9.17 6.28 7.03
N VAL A 167 -9.41 6.61 5.77
CA VAL A 167 -10.76 6.79 5.21
C VAL A 167 -10.97 5.86 4.02
N LYS A 168 -12.14 5.23 3.96
CA LYS A 168 -12.51 4.38 2.82
C LYS A 168 -13.11 5.21 1.70
N ALA A 169 -12.37 6.17 1.16
CA ALA A 169 -12.89 7.18 0.22
C ALA A 169 -13.39 6.62 -1.12
N VAL A 170 -12.83 5.49 -1.58
CA VAL A 170 -13.13 4.91 -2.90
C VAL A 170 -13.60 3.47 -2.75
N LYS A 171 -14.57 3.05 -3.58
CA LYS A 171 -14.95 1.66 -3.78
C LYS A 171 -14.96 1.29 -5.26
N ARG A 172 -14.95 0.00 -5.57
CA ARG A 172 -15.20 -0.46 -6.94
C ARG A 172 -16.66 -0.22 -7.31
N ALA A 173 -16.88 0.24 -8.54
CA ALA A 173 -18.23 0.32 -9.08
C ALA A 173 -18.82 -1.10 -9.16
N SER A 174 -19.99 -1.33 -8.56
CA SER A 174 -20.73 -2.58 -8.80
C SER A 174 -21.45 -2.50 -10.15
N LEU A 175 -21.68 -3.65 -10.80
CA LEU A 175 -22.52 -3.70 -12.01
C LEU A 175 -23.93 -3.13 -11.77
N LEU A 176 -24.46 -3.33 -10.55
CA LEU A 176 -25.77 -2.85 -10.08
C LEU A 176 -25.81 -1.33 -9.79
N SER A 177 -24.67 -0.67 -9.58
CA SER A 177 -24.59 0.78 -9.30
C SER A 177 -24.93 1.68 -10.51
N LYS A 178 -25.29 1.08 -11.66
CA LYS A 178 -25.82 1.83 -12.81
C LYS A 178 -27.28 2.26 -12.60
N GLU A 179 -28.06 1.54 -11.78
CA GLU A 179 -29.50 1.79 -11.59
C GLU A 179 -29.84 2.69 -10.40
N GLN A 180 -29.04 2.72 -9.33
CA GLN A 180 -29.29 3.54 -8.12
C GLN A 180 -28.88 5.04 -8.28
N LYS A 181 -29.05 5.58 -9.49
CA LYS A 181 -28.44 6.85 -9.97
C LYS A 181 -29.04 8.15 -9.41
N ARG A 182 -29.94 8.13 -8.42
CA ARG A 182 -30.84 9.27 -8.20
C ARG A 182 -30.84 9.94 -6.82
N LEU A 183 -29.89 9.69 -5.90
CA LEU A 183 -30.09 10.15 -4.51
C LEU A 183 -28.97 10.91 -3.77
N THR A 184 -27.73 11.07 -4.24
CA THR A 184 -26.72 11.87 -3.49
C THR A 184 -25.77 12.68 -4.39
N LYS A 185 -25.37 13.89 -3.92
CA LYS A 185 -24.45 14.81 -4.62
C LYS A 185 -23.02 14.24 -4.76
N GLN A 186 -22.54 13.45 -3.78
CA GLN A 186 -21.18 12.88 -3.75
C GLN A 186 -21.04 11.58 -4.58
N GLY A 187 -22.11 10.80 -4.75
CA GLY A 187 -22.14 9.56 -5.55
C GLY A 187 -21.99 9.74 -7.07
N ARG A 188 -21.71 10.96 -7.55
CA ARG A 188 -21.60 11.28 -8.99
C ARG A 188 -20.20 11.11 -9.55
N PHE A 189 -19.18 11.01 -8.71
CA PHE A 189 -17.81 10.87 -9.20
C PHE A 189 -17.49 9.42 -9.55
N LYS A 190 -17.49 9.13 -10.86
CA LYS A 190 -16.99 7.88 -11.47
C LYS A 190 -15.61 8.14 -12.09
N SER A 191 -14.71 7.17 -11.96
CA SER A 191 -13.43 7.23 -12.68
C SER A 191 -13.68 7.20 -14.18
N VAL A 192 -12.75 7.72 -14.98
CA VAL A 192 -12.91 7.80 -16.45
C VAL A 192 -13.24 6.44 -17.06
N ARG A 193 -12.68 5.36 -16.49
CA ARG A 193 -12.92 3.97 -16.93
C ARG A 193 -14.10 3.28 -16.23
N GLY A 194 -14.83 3.99 -15.37
CA GLY A 194 -16.01 3.49 -14.64
C GLY A 194 -15.73 2.36 -13.65
N GLN A 195 -14.47 2.12 -13.29
CA GLN A 195 -14.06 1.01 -12.42
C GLN A 195 -14.22 1.32 -10.93
N PHE A 196 -14.23 2.60 -10.58
CA PHE A 196 -14.23 3.09 -9.21
C PHE A 196 -15.22 4.24 -9.04
N VAL A 197 -15.72 4.40 -7.81
CA VAL A 197 -16.61 5.48 -7.38
C VAL A 197 -16.23 5.95 -5.98
N MET A 198 -16.51 7.21 -5.67
CA MET A 198 -16.41 7.71 -4.30
C MET A 198 -17.44 7.01 -3.39
N ILE A 199 -17.09 6.85 -2.12
CA ILE A 199 -18.04 6.48 -1.06
C ILE A 199 -18.65 7.78 -0.52
N ASP A 200 -19.97 7.80 -0.35
CA ASP A 200 -20.68 8.95 0.23
C ASP A 200 -20.31 9.12 1.71
N GLY A 201 -20.14 10.36 2.18
CA GLY A 201 -19.87 10.70 3.58
C GLY A 201 -18.38 10.72 3.98
N GLU A 202 -17.50 10.11 3.19
CA GLU A 202 -16.04 10.11 3.44
C GLU A 202 -15.39 11.27 2.66
N SER A 203 -15.32 12.46 3.26
CA SER A 203 -14.78 13.64 2.58
C SER A 203 -13.24 13.65 2.54
N VAL A 204 -12.70 13.93 1.37
CA VAL A 204 -11.27 14.21 1.15
C VAL A 204 -11.02 15.68 0.76
N GLU A 205 -12.05 16.50 0.81
CA GLU A 205 -12.01 17.90 0.39
C GLU A 205 -11.03 18.70 1.24
N GLY A 206 -10.12 19.42 0.59
CA GLY A 206 -9.07 20.21 1.25
C GLY A 206 -7.95 19.38 1.89
N LYS A 207 -8.04 18.04 1.91
CA LYS A 207 -7.05 17.16 2.55
C LYS A 207 -5.89 16.80 1.62
N CYS A 208 -4.73 16.57 2.20
CA CYS A 208 -3.61 15.86 1.59
C CYS A 208 -3.88 14.34 1.66
N VAL A 209 -4.05 13.69 0.52
CA VAL A 209 -4.42 12.27 0.44
C VAL A 209 -3.20 11.40 0.15
N PHE A 210 -2.92 10.46 1.04
CA PHE A 210 -1.98 9.36 0.82
C PHE A 210 -2.74 8.17 0.22
N LEU A 211 -2.59 7.96 -1.09
CA LEU A 211 -3.25 6.88 -1.83
C LEU A 211 -2.35 5.66 -1.95
N TYR A 212 -2.71 4.57 -1.27
CA TYR A 212 -1.90 3.35 -1.23
C TYR A 212 -2.41 2.23 -2.17
N ASP A 213 -1.50 1.54 -2.85
CA ASP A 213 -1.75 0.23 -3.50
C ASP A 213 -0.56 -0.71 -3.24
N ASP A 214 -0.76 -2.03 -3.36
CA ASP A 214 0.32 -2.99 -3.07
C ASP A 214 1.46 -2.90 -4.10
N VAL A 215 1.11 -2.91 -5.38
CA VAL A 215 2.02 -2.93 -6.51
C VAL A 215 1.50 -2.00 -7.60
N SER A 216 2.32 -1.04 -8.00
CA SER A 216 2.04 -0.19 -9.16
C SER A 216 2.82 -0.69 -10.37
N THR A 217 2.11 -1.16 -11.40
CA THR A 217 2.72 -1.45 -12.70
C THR A 217 2.53 -0.25 -13.63
N THR A 218 1.46 -0.24 -14.42
CA THR A 218 1.08 0.89 -15.28
C THR A 218 0.50 2.08 -14.51
N GLY A 219 0.26 1.92 -13.20
CA GLY A 219 -0.42 2.91 -12.37
C GLY A 219 -1.93 3.01 -12.62
N ALA A 220 -2.52 2.22 -13.52
CA ALA A 220 -3.90 2.43 -13.98
C ALA A 220 -4.96 2.47 -12.86
N SER A 221 -4.84 1.63 -11.84
CA SER A 221 -5.76 1.63 -10.69
C SER A 221 -5.59 2.88 -9.83
N MET A 222 -4.34 3.26 -9.53
CA MET A 222 -4.02 4.50 -8.81
C MET A 222 -4.47 5.73 -9.58
N THR A 223 -4.19 5.81 -10.89
CA THR A 223 -4.63 6.92 -11.77
C THR A 223 -6.15 7.11 -11.67
N ALA A 224 -6.92 6.03 -11.82
CA ALA A 224 -8.38 6.11 -11.76
C ALA A 224 -8.90 6.55 -10.38
N CYS A 225 -8.21 6.20 -9.29
CA CYS A 225 -8.57 6.65 -7.94
C CYS A 225 -8.11 8.10 -7.69
N ALA A 226 -6.93 8.49 -8.14
CA ALA A 226 -6.40 9.84 -8.02
C ALA A 226 -7.27 10.86 -8.76
N GLU A 227 -7.76 10.53 -9.96
CA GLU A 227 -8.74 11.36 -10.69
C GLU A 227 -10.02 11.59 -9.89
N LEU A 228 -10.52 10.56 -9.19
CA LEU A 228 -11.72 10.66 -8.36
C LEU A 228 -11.48 11.55 -7.14
N LEU A 229 -10.39 11.30 -6.43
CA LEU A 229 -10.00 12.06 -5.24
C LEU A 229 -9.77 13.54 -5.59
N ARG A 230 -9.13 13.82 -6.72
CA ARG A 230 -8.93 15.18 -7.22
C ARG A 230 -10.25 15.87 -7.52
N LYS A 231 -11.19 15.19 -8.20
CA LYS A 231 -12.54 15.72 -8.46
C LYS A 231 -13.36 15.92 -7.18
N ALA A 232 -13.08 15.13 -6.15
CA ALA A 232 -13.68 15.26 -4.82
C ALA A 232 -13.03 16.35 -3.95
N GLY A 233 -12.11 17.16 -4.51
CA GLY A 233 -11.54 18.32 -3.84
C GLY A 233 -10.27 18.06 -3.02
N ALA A 234 -9.60 16.92 -3.21
CA ALA A 234 -8.31 16.67 -2.56
C ALA A 234 -7.31 17.79 -2.90
N LYS A 235 -6.68 18.37 -1.86
CA LYS A 235 -5.67 19.44 -1.98
C LYS A 235 -4.40 18.92 -2.65
N ALA A 236 -3.90 17.79 -2.17
CA ALA A 236 -2.73 17.11 -2.71
C ALA A 236 -2.95 15.59 -2.69
N ILE A 237 -2.24 14.88 -3.57
CA ILE A 237 -2.28 13.42 -3.63
C ILE A 237 -0.85 12.90 -3.71
N VAL A 238 -0.44 12.10 -2.73
CA VAL A 238 0.82 11.36 -2.69
C VAL A 238 0.48 9.88 -2.85
N CYS A 239 1.02 9.23 -3.88
CA CYS A 239 0.76 7.82 -4.10
C CYS A 239 1.85 6.95 -3.46
N LEU A 240 1.46 5.83 -2.87
CA LEU A 240 2.35 4.93 -2.14
C LEU A 240 2.19 3.50 -2.63
N CYS A 241 3.28 2.79 -2.90
CA CYS A 241 3.24 1.34 -3.09
C CYS A 241 4.40 0.61 -2.43
N ILE A 242 4.29 -0.72 -2.30
CA ILE A 242 5.44 -1.52 -1.87
C ILE A 242 6.42 -1.62 -3.04
N ALA A 243 5.91 -2.01 -4.22
CA ALA A 243 6.71 -2.29 -5.39
C ALA A 243 6.22 -1.55 -6.63
N GLN A 244 7.15 -1.07 -7.45
CA GLN A 244 6.88 -0.48 -8.77
C GLN A 244 7.61 -1.24 -9.88
N ASP A 245 6.90 -1.65 -10.93
CA ASP A 245 7.47 -2.25 -12.17
C ASP A 245 8.11 -1.18 -13.08
#